data_AF-A0A0Q8VMQ4-F1
#
_entry.id   AF-A0A0Q8VMQ4-F1
#
_cell.length_a   1.000
_cell.length_b   1.000
_cell.length_c   1.000
_cell.angle_alpha   90.00
_cell.angle_beta   90.00
_cell.angle_gamma   90.00
#
_symmetry.space_group_name_H-M   'P 1'
#
loop_
_entity.id
_entity.type
_entity.pdbx_description
1 polymer ?
#
loop_
_entity_poly.entity_id
_entity_poly.type
_entity_poly.pdbx_seq_one_letter_code
_entity_poly.pdbx_strand_id
1 'polypeptide(L)'
;MESIAARAALNLDPALRLTPDGIEAAYRAALWARHPWRYPDGESRRSAEQWATTLGEARATLLAESAADRAAHATTPASRRGLSTGWIVGIVAGGTAIVVGLIVALAFGVSALSERVTELAEPPFEGGSDSETVEHYSAAETMFGFPAALEYYFDERYLDQCSLEFEQGCWTAGVIPESDCEIMIVSISFASTEEQATSDFDQTLRFFDVVAGETTPVVYGNDEYASSWIQDVTCNEGSV
;
A
#
# COMPACT_ATOMS: atom_id res chain seq x y z
N MET A 1 -16.33 13.92 -26.75
CA MET A 1 -15.00 13.89 -27.39
C MET A 1 -14.86 12.56 -28.14
N GLU A 2 -14.25 12.52 -29.31
CA GLU A 2 -13.97 11.27 -30.04
C GLU A 2 -12.88 10.44 -29.34
N SER A 3 -12.96 9.11 -29.35
CA SER A 3 -11.99 8.22 -28.66
C SER A 3 -10.54 8.49 -29.07
N ILE A 4 -10.28 8.62 -30.38
CA ILE A 4 -8.93 8.89 -30.91
C ILE A 4 -8.40 10.23 -30.36
N ALA A 5 -9.25 11.26 -30.28
CA ALA A 5 -8.88 12.56 -29.73
C ALA A 5 -8.64 12.48 -28.21
N ALA A 6 -9.43 11.68 -27.48
CA ALA A 6 -9.23 11.46 -26.06
C ALA A 6 -7.92 10.73 -25.76
N ARG A 7 -7.57 9.71 -26.56
CA ARG A 7 -6.26 9.03 -26.46
C ARG A 7 -5.11 9.97 -26.75
N ALA A 8 -5.20 10.79 -27.80
CA ALA A 8 -4.20 11.79 -28.12
C ALA A 8 -4.04 12.83 -27.00
N ALA A 9 -5.14 13.25 -26.36
CA ALA A 9 -5.11 14.19 -25.24
C ALA A 9 -4.36 13.65 -24.01
N LEU A 10 -4.47 12.33 -23.75
CA LEU A 10 -3.75 11.65 -22.66
C LEU A 10 -2.41 11.03 -23.10
N ASN A 11 -1.97 11.29 -24.33
CA ASN A 11 -0.76 10.69 -24.92
C ASN A 11 -0.71 9.14 -24.82
N LEU A 12 -1.87 8.49 -25.00
CA LEU A 12 -2.00 7.04 -25.03
C LEU A 12 -1.84 6.52 -26.45
N ASP A 13 -1.11 5.42 -26.61
CA ASP A 13 -0.99 4.73 -27.90
C ASP A 13 -2.38 4.24 -28.38
N PRO A 14 -2.81 4.58 -29.61
CA PRO A 14 -4.09 4.11 -30.16
C PRO A 14 -4.19 2.58 -30.25
N ALA A 15 -3.07 1.86 -30.36
CA ALA A 15 -3.05 0.39 -30.41
C ALA A 15 -3.10 -0.26 -29.02
N LEU A 16 -2.83 0.49 -27.94
CA LEU A 16 -2.81 -0.06 -26.60
C LEU A 16 -4.22 -0.39 -26.11
N ARG A 17 -4.37 -1.53 -25.45
CA ARG A 17 -5.63 -1.90 -24.79
C ARG A 17 -5.89 -0.97 -23.61
N LEU A 18 -7.10 -0.42 -23.52
CA LEU A 18 -7.49 0.45 -22.41
C LEU A 18 -7.76 -0.37 -21.14
N THR A 19 -7.05 -0.04 -20.07
CA THR A 19 -7.37 -0.47 -18.70
C THR A 19 -7.72 0.76 -17.87
N PRO A 20 -8.63 0.65 -16.87
CA PRO A 20 -8.93 1.77 -15.98
C PRO A 20 -7.67 2.38 -15.36
N ASP A 21 -6.79 1.54 -14.82
CA ASP A 21 -5.55 1.99 -14.15
C ASP A 21 -4.59 2.72 -15.11
N GLY A 22 -4.47 2.23 -16.35
CA GLY A 22 -3.65 2.88 -17.39
C GLY A 22 -4.20 4.24 -17.79
N ILE A 23 -5.53 4.39 -17.84
CA ILE A 23 -6.19 5.68 -18.11
C ILE A 23 -5.94 6.65 -16.96
N GLU A 24 -6.08 6.21 -15.70
CA GLU A 24 -5.84 7.05 -14.53
C GLU A 24 -4.38 7.49 -14.41
N ALA A 25 -3.44 6.59 -14.67
CA ALA A 25 -2.01 6.91 -14.68
C ALA A 25 -1.69 7.97 -15.76
N ALA A 26 -2.19 7.79 -16.98
CA ALA A 26 -1.98 8.74 -18.07
C ALA A 26 -2.63 10.11 -17.80
N TYR A 27 -3.83 10.12 -17.22
CA TYR A 27 -4.50 11.35 -16.80
C TYR A 27 -3.70 12.12 -15.74
N ARG A 28 -3.24 11.45 -14.68
CA ARG A 28 -2.39 12.07 -13.64
C ARG A 28 -1.11 12.65 -14.23
N ALA A 29 -0.44 11.89 -15.10
CA ALA A 29 0.77 12.34 -15.79
C ALA A 29 0.52 13.59 -16.66
N ALA A 30 -0.55 13.59 -17.46
CA ALA A 30 -0.90 14.71 -18.33
C ALA A 30 -1.30 15.97 -17.54
N LEU A 31 -2.03 15.80 -16.42
CA LEU A 31 -2.44 16.90 -15.55
C LEU A 31 -1.24 17.52 -14.84
N TRP A 32 -0.30 16.70 -14.36
CA TRP A 32 0.96 17.16 -13.78
C TRP A 32 1.82 17.92 -14.79
N ALA A 33 1.97 17.36 -16.00
CA ALA A 33 2.78 17.95 -17.06
C ALA A 33 2.37 19.39 -17.38
N ARG A 34 1.07 19.70 -17.29
CA ARG A 34 0.49 21.01 -17.62
C ARG A 34 -0.13 21.71 -16.41
N HIS A 35 0.35 21.44 -15.20
CA HIS A 35 -0.22 22.04 -14.00
C HIS A 35 -0.09 23.59 -14.03
N PRO A 36 -1.12 24.37 -13.64
CA PRO A 36 -1.14 25.83 -13.73
C PRO A 36 0.05 26.56 -13.07
N TRP A 37 0.63 25.96 -12.02
CA TRP A 37 1.79 26.51 -11.31
C TRP A 37 3.08 26.58 -12.16
N ARG A 38 3.18 25.82 -13.26
CA ARG A 38 4.36 25.81 -14.15
C ARG A 38 4.38 27.02 -15.07
N TYR A 39 3.31 27.80 -15.09
CA TYR A 39 3.15 28.95 -15.97
C TYR A 39 3.23 30.25 -15.16
N PRO A 40 4.28 31.07 -15.38
CA PRO A 40 4.47 32.30 -14.62
C PRO A 40 3.45 33.38 -14.98
N ASP A 41 2.99 33.43 -16.23
CA ASP A 41 2.03 34.42 -16.70
C ASP A 41 0.57 33.96 -16.55
N GLY A 42 -0.34 34.92 -16.39
CA GLY A 42 -1.75 34.65 -16.13
C GLY A 42 -2.56 34.19 -17.35
N GLU A 43 -2.07 34.35 -18.57
CA GLU A 43 -2.75 33.85 -19.77
C GLU A 43 -2.48 32.36 -19.96
N SER A 44 -1.22 31.96 -19.90
CA SER A 44 -0.80 30.55 -19.94
C SER A 44 -1.41 29.76 -18.79
N ARG A 45 -1.52 30.35 -17.59
CA ARG A 45 -2.20 29.70 -16.45
C ARG A 45 -3.68 29.40 -16.74
N ARG A 46 -4.41 30.38 -17.28
CA ARG A 46 -5.82 30.18 -17.67
C ARG A 46 -5.95 29.16 -18.81
N SER A 47 -5.01 29.13 -19.75
CA SER A 47 -4.97 28.12 -20.80
C SER A 47 -4.75 26.71 -20.21
N ALA A 48 -3.87 26.58 -19.22
CA ALA A 48 -3.62 25.34 -18.50
C ALA A 48 -4.86 24.85 -17.72
N GLU A 49 -5.58 25.76 -17.07
CA GLU A 49 -6.85 25.46 -16.39
C GLU A 49 -7.92 24.96 -17.37
N GLN A 50 -8.06 25.61 -18.53
CA GLN A 50 -8.97 25.15 -19.59
C GLN A 50 -8.56 23.76 -20.11
N TRP A 51 -7.26 23.52 -20.24
CA TRP A 51 -6.76 22.22 -20.68
C TRP A 51 -7.05 21.11 -19.66
N ALA A 52 -7.04 21.39 -18.36
CA ALA A 52 -7.44 20.41 -17.35
C ALA A 52 -8.90 19.94 -17.54
N THR A 53 -9.81 20.83 -17.97
CA THR A 53 -11.18 20.43 -18.36
C THR A 53 -11.16 19.46 -19.53
N THR A 54 -10.38 19.74 -20.58
CA THR A 54 -10.22 18.84 -21.74
C THR A 54 -9.67 17.47 -21.33
N LEU A 55 -8.69 17.42 -20.42
CA LEU A 55 -8.15 16.16 -19.89
C LEU A 55 -9.21 15.36 -19.11
N GLY A 56 -10.06 16.05 -18.33
CA GLY A 56 -11.16 15.42 -17.61
C GLY A 56 -12.21 14.78 -18.55
N GLU A 57 -12.57 15.48 -19.64
CA GLU A 57 -13.45 14.94 -20.68
C GLU A 57 -12.84 13.73 -21.40
N ALA A 58 -11.53 13.79 -21.69
CA ALA A 58 -10.81 12.68 -22.30
C ALA A 58 -10.82 11.44 -21.38
N ARG A 59 -10.51 11.60 -20.08
CA ARG A 59 -10.58 10.54 -19.06
C ARG A 59 -11.96 9.91 -19.01
N ALA A 60 -13.01 10.71 -18.89
CA ALA A 60 -14.38 10.21 -18.81
C ALA A 60 -14.77 9.39 -20.05
N THR A 61 -14.39 9.87 -21.24
CA THR A 61 -14.66 9.17 -22.51
C THR A 61 -13.97 7.80 -22.55
N LEU A 62 -12.69 7.72 -22.19
CA LEU A 62 -11.92 6.47 -22.24
C LEU A 62 -12.34 5.46 -21.17
N LEU A 63 -12.73 5.93 -19.97
CA LEU A 63 -13.27 5.05 -18.93
C LEU A 63 -14.58 4.40 -19.38
N ALA A 64 -15.47 5.17 -20.02
CA ALA A 64 -16.71 4.64 -20.58
C ALA A 64 -16.45 3.60 -21.69
N GLU A 65 -15.49 3.85 -22.59
CA GLU A 65 -15.06 2.89 -23.62
C GLU A 65 -14.50 1.61 -22.99
N SER A 66 -13.63 1.73 -21.98
CA SER A 66 -13.05 0.57 -21.28
C SER A 66 -14.12 -0.29 -20.57
N ALA A 67 -15.17 0.34 -20.04
CA ALA A 67 -16.30 -0.37 -19.43
C ALA A 67 -17.14 -1.10 -20.49
N ALA A 68 -17.39 -0.46 -21.64
CA ALA A 68 -18.08 -1.08 -22.77
C ALA A 68 -17.30 -2.27 -23.35
N ASP A 69 -15.98 -2.15 -23.51
CA ASP A 69 -15.11 -3.25 -23.97
C ASP A 69 -15.16 -4.44 -23.01
N ARG A 70 -15.07 -4.17 -21.70
CA ARG A 70 -15.21 -5.21 -20.67
C ARG A 70 -16.58 -5.88 -20.70
N ALA A 71 -17.66 -5.11 -20.90
CA ALA A 71 -19.00 -5.67 -21.01
C ALA A 71 -19.18 -6.54 -22.27
N ALA A 72 -18.60 -6.14 -23.40
CA ALA A 72 -18.64 -6.89 -24.64
C ALA A 72 -17.85 -8.22 -24.56
N HIS A 73 -16.76 -8.24 -23.79
CA HIS A 73 -15.91 -9.41 -23.59
C HIS A 73 -16.21 -10.20 -22.32
N ALA A 74 -17.19 -9.76 -21.53
CA ALA A 74 -17.67 -10.52 -20.39
C ALA A 74 -18.34 -11.79 -20.92
N THR A 75 -17.61 -12.91 -20.87
CA THR A 75 -18.17 -14.22 -21.17
C THR A 75 -19.41 -14.39 -20.32
N THR A 76 -20.56 -14.63 -20.95
CA THR A 76 -21.82 -14.89 -20.24
C THR A 76 -21.51 -15.90 -19.15
N PRO A 77 -21.69 -15.56 -17.86
CA PRO A 77 -21.37 -16.49 -16.79
C PRO A 77 -22.11 -17.78 -17.11
N ALA A 78 -21.37 -18.88 -17.25
CA ALA A 78 -21.93 -20.17 -17.56
C ALA A 78 -23.13 -20.37 -16.62
N SER A 79 -24.32 -20.59 -17.19
CA SER A 79 -25.52 -20.75 -16.38
C SER A 79 -25.19 -21.82 -15.35
N ARG A 80 -25.22 -21.45 -14.06
CA ARG A 80 -24.88 -22.37 -12.99
C ARG A 80 -25.86 -23.52 -13.09
N ARG A 81 -25.45 -24.65 -13.68
CA ARG A 81 -26.18 -25.92 -13.57
C ARG A 81 -26.22 -26.20 -12.08
N GLY A 82 -27.41 -26.07 -11.49
CA GLY A 82 -27.62 -26.23 -10.07
C GLY A 82 -26.98 -27.53 -9.60
N LEU A 83 -26.02 -27.42 -8.69
CA LEU A 83 -25.53 -28.54 -7.91
C LEU A 83 -26.71 -29.02 -7.05
N SER A 84 -27.21 -30.21 -7.36
CA SER A 84 -28.23 -30.89 -6.56
C SER A 84 -27.76 -31.00 -5.12
N THR A 85 -28.65 -30.67 -4.18
CA THR A 85 -28.52 -30.57 -2.72
C THR A 85 -28.18 -31.89 -1.99
N GLY A 86 -27.31 -32.74 -2.56
CA GLY A 86 -27.17 -34.15 -2.16
C GLY A 86 -25.81 -34.61 -1.64
N TRP A 87 -24.77 -33.76 -1.56
CA TRP A 87 -23.40 -34.24 -1.23
C TRP A 87 -22.78 -33.68 0.07
N ILE A 88 -23.42 -32.71 0.74
CA ILE A 88 -22.87 -32.05 1.94
C ILE A 88 -23.19 -32.83 3.24
N VAL A 89 -23.07 -34.16 3.23
CA VAL A 89 -23.13 -34.99 4.47
C VAL A 89 -21.84 -35.78 4.68
N GLY A 90 -20.83 -35.66 3.81
CA GLY A 90 -19.65 -36.54 3.83
C GLY A 90 -18.38 -36.09 4.56
N ILE A 91 -18.26 -34.85 5.07
CA ILE A 91 -16.95 -34.32 5.55
C ILE A 91 -16.97 -33.79 7.00
N VAL A 92 -18.09 -33.83 7.72
CA VAL A 92 -18.14 -33.36 9.13
C VAL A 92 -17.83 -34.48 10.15
N ALA A 93 -17.76 -35.75 9.73
CA ALA A 93 -17.50 -36.87 10.66
C ALA A 93 -16.02 -37.26 10.83
N GLY A 94 -15.10 -36.77 9.97
CA GLY A 94 -13.68 -37.16 10.02
C GLY A 94 -12.79 -36.26 10.89
N GLY A 95 -13.12 -34.98 11.03
CA GLY A 95 -12.27 -33.99 11.71
C GLY A 95 -12.44 -33.94 13.23
N THR A 96 -13.63 -34.26 13.74
CA THR A 96 -13.94 -34.15 15.19
C THR A 96 -13.34 -35.29 16.02
N ALA A 97 -13.10 -36.47 15.44
CA ALA A 97 -12.47 -37.58 16.17
C ALA A 97 -10.98 -37.32 16.47
N ILE A 98 -10.27 -36.59 15.60
CA ILE A 98 -8.85 -36.28 15.78
C ILE A 98 -8.66 -35.23 16.89
N VAL A 99 -9.49 -34.19 16.91
CA VAL A 99 -9.39 -33.13 17.94
C VAL A 99 -9.76 -33.66 19.33
N VAL A 100 -10.78 -34.51 19.45
CA VAL A 100 -11.14 -35.12 20.76
C VAL A 100 -10.08 -36.14 21.21
N GLY A 101 -9.49 -36.91 20.30
CA GLY A 101 -8.39 -37.83 20.62
C GLY A 101 -7.13 -37.12 21.13
N LEU A 102 -6.79 -35.96 20.56
CA LEU A 102 -5.63 -35.17 20.95
C LEU A 102 -5.81 -34.51 22.34
N ILE A 103 -7.02 -34.07 22.67
CA ILE A 103 -7.34 -33.49 23.99
C ILE A 103 -7.30 -34.56 25.09
N VAL A 104 -7.73 -35.80 24.83
CA VAL A 104 -7.68 -36.89 25.83
C VAL A 104 -6.26 -37.44 26.01
N ALA A 105 -5.43 -37.48 24.97
CA ALA A 105 -4.03 -37.87 25.08
C ALA A 105 -3.20 -36.86 25.91
N LEU A 106 -3.53 -35.56 25.83
CA LEU A 106 -2.91 -34.51 26.65
C LEU A 106 -3.38 -34.54 28.12
N ALA A 107 -4.59 -35.02 28.41
CA ALA A 107 -5.11 -35.07 29.78
C ALA A 107 -4.53 -36.21 30.64
N PHE A 108 -4.05 -37.31 30.03
CA PHE A 108 -3.51 -38.47 30.76
C PHE A 108 -1.99 -38.65 30.65
N GLY A 109 -1.31 -37.85 29.82
CA GLY A 109 0.15 -37.92 29.63
C GLY A 109 0.99 -37.09 30.62
N VAL A 110 0.38 -36.27 31.49
CA VAL A 110 1.11 -35.29 32.31
C VAL A 110 1.40 -35.78 33.75
N SER A 111 0.81 -36.88 34.20
CA SER A 111 0.92 -37.31 35.60
C SER A 111 2.23 -38.01 35.97
N ALA A 112 3.06 -38.41 35.00
CA ALA A 112 4.29 -39.18 35.25
C ALA A 112 5.59 -38.45 34.89
N LEU A 113 5.52 -37.18 34.46
CA LEU A 113 6.69 -36.40 34.03
C LEU A 113 6.84 -35.07 34.78
N SER A 114 6.26 -34.91 35.98
CA SER A 114 6.40 -33.68 36.77
C SER A 114 7.50 -33.73 37.84
N GLU A 115 8.03 -34.92 38.18
CA GLU A 115 9.05 -35.05 39.25
C GLU A 115 10.51 -35.05 38.75
N ARG A 116 10.78 -34.97 37.43
CA ARG A 116 12.16 -34.96 36.89
C ARG A 116 12.53 -33.73 36.07
N VAL A 117 11.70 -32.69 36.05
CA VAL A 117 11.97 -31.45 35.29
C VAL A 117 12.19 -30.24 36.21
N THR A 118 12.17 -30.42 37.53
CA THR A 118 12.39 -29.32 38.50
C THR A 118 13.87 -29.00 38.77
N GLU A 119 14.81 -29.73 38.14
CA GLU A 119 16.26 -29.52 38.33
C GLU A 119 17.00 -29.07 37.05
N LEU A 120 16.26 -28.89 35.95
CA LEU A 120 16.66 -28.00 34.88
C LEU A 120 15.92 -26.69 35.11
N ALA A 121 16.34 -25.98 36.15
CA ALA A 121 16.04 -24.56 36.27
C ALA A 121 16.55 -23.90 35.00
N GLU A 122 15.66 -23.72 34.03
CA GLU A 122 15.85 -22.77 32.95
C GLU A 122 16.34 -21.49 33.64
N PRO A 123 17.50 -20.93 33.23
CA PRO A 123 17.86 -19.61 33.71
C PRO A 123 16.62 -18.75 33.49
N PRO A 124 16.24 -17.88 34.44
CA PRO A 124 15.16 -16.94 34.19
C PRO A 124 15.44 -16.39 32.80
N PHE A 125 14.51 -16.58 31.87
CA PHE A 125 14.48 -15.76 30.69
C PHE A 125 14.39 -14.36 31.29
N GLU A 126 15.54 -13.70 31.43
CA GLU A 126 15.67 -12.29 31.20
C GLU A 126 14.96 -12.14 29.85
N GLY A 127 13.65 -11.90 29.91
CA GLY A 127 12.95 -11.22 28.86
C GLY A 127 13.72 -9.94 28.75
N GLY A 128 14.77 -9.99 27.93
CA GLY A 128 15.42 -8.85 27.37
C GLY A 128 14.26 -8.12 26.73
N SER A 129 13.75 -7.16 27.50
CA SER A 129 13.12 -5.98 26.97
C SER A 129 14.21 -5.25 26.20
N ASP A 130 14.76 -5.90 25.17
CA ASP A 130 15.22 -5.25 23.97
C ASP A 130 13.93 -4.72 23.35
N SER A 131 13.41 -3.67 23.99
CA SER A 131 12.53 -2.71 23.38
C SER A 131 13.39 -2.09 22.28
N GLU A 132 13.55 -2.82 21.17
CA GLU A 132 13.94 -2.20 19.93
C GLU A 132 12.80 -1.23 19.61
N THR A 133 12.97 -0.01 20.13
CA THR A 133 12.06 1.10 19.87
C THR A 133 12.14 1.55 18.41
N VAL A 134 13.11 1.00 17.69
CA VAL A 134 13.36 1.22 16.29
C VAL A 134 13.47 -0.14 15.62
N GLU A 135 12.61 -0.38 14.64
CA GLU A 135 12.74 -1.52 13.74
C GLU A 135 13.42 -1.05 12.46
N HIS A 136 14.55 -1.66 12.11
CA HIS A 136 15.38 -1.24 10.98
C HIS A 136 15.36 -2.26 9.84
N TYR A 137 15.18 -1.76 8.61
CA TYR A 137 15.20 -2.52 7.36
C TYR A 137 16.24 -1.91 6.42
N SER A 138 17.17 -2.72 5.93
CA SER A 138 18.19 -2.25 4.99
C SER A 138 17.60 -1.95 3.60
N ALA A 139 18.32 -1.16 2.78
CA ALA A 139 17.90 -0.86 1.41
C ALA A 139 17.72 -2.11 0.53
N ALA A 140 18.44 -3.19 0.82
CA ALA A 140 18.29 -4.47 0.13
C ALA A 140 17.00 -5.21 0.49
N GLU A 141 16.46 -4.98 1.69
CA GLU A 141 15.23 -5.62 2.18
C GLU A 141 13.99 -4.85 1.74
N THR A 142 14.05 -3.52 1.69
CA THR A 142 12.91 -2.67 1.33
C THR A 142 12.52 -2.78 -0.14
N MET A 143 13.49 -3.02 -1.03
CA MET A 143 13.29 -3.13 -2.48
C MET A 143 12.55 -1.93 -3.10
N PHE A 144 12.69 -0.75 -2.53
CA PHE A 144 12.11 0.48 -3.06
C PHE A 144 12.68 0.85 -4.44
N GLY A 145 11.91 1.60 -5.22
CA GLY A 145 12.34 2.10 -6.53
C GLY A 145 13.55 3.04 -6.46
N PHE A 146 13.75 3.71 -5.33
CA PHE A 146 14.95 4.46 -4.96
C PHE A 146 15.60 3.81 -3.73
N PRO A 147 16.87 3.35 -3.81
CA PRO A 147 17.52 2.64 -2.72
C PRO A 147 17.57 3.46 -1.42
N ALA A 148 16.87 2.96 -0.40
CA ALA A 148 16.82 3.58 0.91
C ALA A 148 16.53 2.53 2.00
N ALA A 149 17.22 2.66 3.13
CA ALA A 149 16.86 1.95 4.36
C ALA A 149 15.63 2.61 5.00
N LEU A 150 14.93 1.83 5.83
CA LEU A 150 13.71 2.24 6.51
C LEU A 150 13.82 1.93 7.99
N GLU A 151 13.40 2.88 8.82
CA GLU A 151 13.24 2.70 10.25
C GLU A 151 11.80 2.99 10.66
N TYR A 152 11.15 2.09 11.40
CA TYR A 152 9.89 2.39 12.09
C TYR A 152 10.19 2.75 13.54
N TYR A 153 9.59 3.83 14.03
CA TYR A 153 9.81 4.33 15.38
C TYR A 153 8.59 4.10 16.25
N PHE A 154 8.81 3.47 17.40
CA PHE A 154 7.81 3.18 18.43
C PHE A 154 8.11 3.90 19.77
N ASP A 155 9.13 4.77 19.80
CA ASP A 155 9.52 5.57 20.99
C ASP A 155 9.00 7.02 20.97
N GLU A 156 7.99 7.32 20.15
CA GLU A 156 7.32 8.63 20.15
C GLU A 156 8.25 9.82 19.82
N ARG A 157 9.47 9.57 19.28
CA ARG A 157 10.48 10.63 19.04
C ARG A 157 10.03 11.75 18.09
N TYR A 158 9.01 11.50 17.28
CA TYR A 158 8.40 12.48 16.35
C TYR A 158 6.91 12.70 16.62
N LEU A 159 6.43 12.33 17.82
CA LEU A 159 5.02 12.48 18.17
C LEU A 159 4.55 13.94 18.16
N ASP A 160 5.46 14.90 18.39
CA ASP A 160 5.18 16.33 18.31
C ASP A 160 4.92 16.84 16.89
N GLN A 161 5.30 16.05 15.88
CA GLN A 161 5.05 16.34 14.47
C GLN A 161 3.77 15.69 13.95
N CYS A 162 3.12 14.82 14.75
CA CYS A 162 1.81 14.29 14.41
C CYS A 162 0.77 15.41 14.38
N SER A 163 -0.06 15.42 13.34
CA SER A 163 -1.22 16.32 13.30
C SER A 163 -2.15 16.00 14.48
N LEU A 164 -2.69 17.03 15.12
CA LEU A 164 -3.74 16.87 16.14
C LEU A 164 -5.03 16.25 15.57
N GLU A 165 -5.14 16.16 14.24
CA GLU A 165 -6.26 15.53 13.53
C GLU A 165 -6.18 13.99 13.54
N PHE A 166 -5.05 13.39 13.97
CA PHE A 166 -4.86 11.94 14.03
C PHE A 166 -4.74 11.50 15.49
N GLU A 167 -5.87 11.30 16.16
CA GLU A 167 -5.89 10.92 17.58
C GLU A 167 -5.45 9.47 17.81
N GLN A 168 -5.60 8.59 16.82
CA GLN A 168 -5.36 7.14 16.96
C GLN A 168 -4.46 6.55 15.88
N GLY A 169 -4.34 7.20 14.72
CA GLY A 169 -3.61 6.68 13.57
C GLY A 169 -2.44 7.56 13.17
N CYS A 170 -1.52 7.90 14.08
CA CYS A 170 -0.24 8.52 13.69
C CYS A 170 0.89 7.49 13.71
N TRP A 171 1.61 7.39 12.60
CA TRP A 171 2.78 6.53 12.43
C TRP A 171 4.02 7.37 12.15
N THR A 172 5.15 6.91 12.66
CA THR A 172 6.43 7.59 12.52
C THR A 172 7.48 6.64 11.95
N ALA A 173 8.10 7.04 10.85
CA ALA A 173 9.17 6.31 10.20
C ALA A 173 10.33 7.24 9.81
N GLY A 174 11.45 6.67 9.43
CA GLY A 174 12.62 7.36 8.91
C GLY A 174 13.11 6.68 7.63
N VAL A 175 13.23 7.44 6.56
CA VAL A 175 13.79 6.96 5.29
C VAL A 175 15.23 7.46 5.17
N ILE A 176 16.17 6.55 4.96
CA ILE A 176 17.61 6.85 4.89
C ILE A 176 18.10 6.47 3.49
N PRO A 177 18.17 7.42 2.54
CA PRO A 177 18.51 7.11 1.16
C PRO A 177 20.01 6.85 0.97
N GLU A 178 20.36 5.99 0.01
CA GLU A 178 21.77 5.71 -0.31
C GLU A 178 22.41 6.78 -1.22
N SER A 179 21.62 7.70 -1.76
CA SER A 179 22.07 8.76 -2.66
C SER A 179 21.29 10.05 -2.43
N ASP A 180 21.86 11.18 -2.83
CA ASP A 180 21.17 12.48 -2.76
C ASP A 180 19.96 12.47 -3.69
N CYS A 181 18.89 13.17 -3.31
CA CYS A 181 17.68 13.27 -4.11
C CYS A 181 17.07 14.68 -4.04
N GLU A 182 16.87 15.31 -5.20
CA GLU A 182 16.25 16.65 -5.25
C GLU A 182 14.79 16.62 -4.77
N ILE A 183 14.01 15.65 -5.25
CA ILE A 183 12.63 15.44 -4.82
C ILE A 183 12.39 13.96 -4.52
N MET A 184 12.47 13.58 -3.25
CA MET A 184 12.11 12.24 -2.79
C MET A 184 10.60 12.16 -2.59
N ILE A 185 9.99 11.16 -3.21
CA ILE A 185 8.55 10.89 -3.14
C ILE A 185 8.34 9.59 -2.38
N VAL A 186 7.65 9.67 -1.24
CA VAL A 186 7.33 8.51 -0.40
C VAL A 186 5.85 8.18 -0.58
N SER A 187 5.56 6.97 -1.06
CA SER A 187 4.20 6.46 -1.21
C SER A 187 3.84 5.65 0.03
N ILE A 188 2.71 5.99 0.65
CA ILE A 188 2.21 5.38 1.87
C ILE A 188 0.88 4.72 1.55
N SER A 189 0.72 3.50 2.01
CA SER A 189 -0.51 2.74 1.86
C SER A 189 -1.20 2.56 3.20
N PHE A 190 -2.52 2.55 3.20
CA PHE A 190 -3.37 2.37 4.38
C PHE A 190 -4.33 1.22 4.14
N ALA A 191 -4.65 0.47 5.20
CA ALA A 191 -5.62 -0.60 5.17
C ALA A 191 -6.57 -0.57 6.37
N SER A 192 -7.81 -0.98 6.12
CA SER A 192 -8.89 -0.95 7.13
C SER A 192 -8.74 -2.01 8.21
N THR A 193 -7.88 -3.02 8.00
CA THR A 193 -7.55 -4.06 9.00
C THR A 193 -6.03 -4.27 9.07
N GLU A 194 -5.54 -4.86 10.15
CA GLU A 194 -4.11 -5.12 10.35
C GLU A 194 -3.60 -6.26 9.46
N GLU A 195 -4.43 -7.26 9.18
CA GLU A 195 -4.04 -8.45 8.41
C GLU A 195 -4.14 -8.28 6.89
N GLN A 196 -4.58 -7.11 6.43
CA GLN A 196 -4.82 -6.84 5.02
C GLN A 196 -3.50 -6.50 4.30
N ALA A 197 -3.19 -7.27 3.26
CA ALA A 197 -1.96 -7.11 2.47
C ALA A 197 -2.08 -6.13 1.27
N THR A 198 -3.27 -5.56 1.04
CA THR A 198 -3.54 -4.64 -0.06
C THR A 198 -4.01 -3.30 0.47
N SER A 199 -3.65 -2.20 -0.18
CA SER A 199 -4.11 -0.88 0.27
C SER A 199 -5.58 -0.63 -0.07
N ASP A 200 -6.29 0.04 0.83
CA ASP A 200 -7.60 0.65 0.57
C ASP A 200 -7.45 2.11 0.12
N PHE A 201 -6.37 2.76 0.56
CA PHE A 201 -6.05 4.14 0.24
C PHE A 201 -4.53 4.32 0.19
N ASP A 202 -4.09 5.17 -0.74
CA ASP A 202 -2.70 5.53 -0.90
C ASP A 202 -2.54 7.05 -0.79
N GLN A 203 -1.49 7.49 -0.09
CA GLN A 203 -1.05 8.86 0.01
C GLN A 203 0.38 8.99 -0.50
N THR A 204 0.76 10.20 -0.89
CA THR A 204 2.12 10.50 -1.29
C THR A 204 2.63 11.73 -0.56
N LEU A 205 3.82 11.61 0.03
CA LEU A 205 4.57 12.71 0.62
C LEU A 205 5.77 13.09 -0.25
N ARG A 206 6.20 14.34 -0.16
CA ARG A 206 7.32 14.87 -0.94
C ARG A 206 8.31 15.55 -0.01
N PHE A 207 9.57 15.20 -0.16
CA PHE A 207 10.70 15.77 0.55
C PHE A 207 11.66 16.35 -0.48
N PHE A 208 12.25 17.49 -0.15
CA PHE A 208 13.15 18.23 -1.05
C PHE A 208 14.56 18.25 -0.49
N ASP A 209 15.54 18.31 -1.38
CA ASP A 209 16.96 18.45 -1.03
C ASP A 209 17.43 17.37 -0.04
N VAL A 210 17.03 16.12 -0.30
CA VAL A 210 17.32 15.00 0.59
C VAL A 210 18.77 14.54 0.41
N VAL A 211 19.47 14.36 1.52
CA VAL A 211 20.90 14.01 1.57
C VAL A 211 21.08 12.51 1.82
N ALA A 212 22.02 11.90 1.09
CA ALA A 212 22.39 10.50 1.27
C ALA A 212 22.84 10.20 2.70
N GLY A 213 22.36 9.10 3.28
CA GLY A 213 22.73 8.61 4.61
C GLY A 213 22.14 9.40 5.76
N GLU A 214 21.38 10.46 5.51
CA GLU A 214 20.65 11.20 6.54
C GLU A 214 19.22 10.69 6.66
N THR A 215 18.76 10.48 7.89
CA THR A 215 17.37 10.09 8.16
C THR A 215 16.44 11.25 7.80
N THR A 216 15.56 11.02 6.85
CA THR A 216 14.42 11.89 6.56
C THR A 216 13.21 11.42 7.35
N PRO A 217 12.72 12.19 8.35
CA PRO A 217 11.55 11.80 9.13
C PRO A 217 10.29 11.79 8.24
N VAL A 218 9.54 10.69 8.31
CA VAL A 218 8.26 10.52 7.63
C VAL A 218 7.19 10.32 8.69
N VAL A 219 6.40 11.37 8.93
CA VAL A 219 5.29 11.36 9.88
C VAL A 219 3.99 11.45 9.09
N TYR A 220 3.10 10.49 9.31
CA TYR A 220 1.87 10.35 8.55
C TYR A 220 0.77 9.76 9.42
N GLY A 221 -0.47 9.99 9.03
CA GLY A 221 -1.58 9.45 9.80
C GLY A 221 -2.93 9.52 9.10
N ASN A 222 -3.84 8.68 9.56
CA ASN A 222 -5.23 8.63 9.15
C ASN A 222 -6.04 7.75 10.12
N ASP A 223 -6.95 8.36 10.89
CA ASP A 223 -7.77 7.67 11.89
C ASP A 223 -8.84 6.72 11.29
N GLU A 224 -9.08 6.77 9.97
CA GLU A 224 -10.03 5.88 9.29
C GLU A 224 -9.46 4.46 9.06
N TYR A 225 -8.16 4.25 9.25
CA TYR A 225 -7.45 3.01 8.91
C TYR A 225 -6.76 2.38 10.12
N ALA A 226 -6.73 1.05 10.15
CA ALA A 226 -6.15 0.29 11.26
C ALA A 226 -4.63 0.10 11.10
N SER A 227 -4.13 0.10 9.88
CA SER A 227 -2.72 -0.13 9.59
C SER A 227 -2.23 0.73 8.42
N SER A 228 -0.92 0.94 8.37
CA SER A 228 -0.26 1.66 7.29
C SER A 228 1.21 1.26 7.15
N TRP A 229 1.75 1.36 5.94
CA TRP A 229 3.15 1.07 5.62
C TRP A 229 3.65 1.98 4.50
N ILE A 230 4.98 2.17 4.44
CA ILE A 230 5.62 2.80 3.28
C ILE A 230 5.68 1.76 2.15
N GLN A 231 4.96 2.04 1.07
CA GLN A 231 4.80 1.15 -0.08
C GLN A 231 5.95 1.27 -1.07
N ASP A 232 6.44 2.49 -1.32
CA ASP A 232 7.55 2.74 -2.23
C ASP A 232 8.21 4.09 -1.93
N VAL A 233 9.50 4.20 -2.26
CA VAL A 233 10.26 5.45 -2.25
C VAL A 233 10.83 5.64 -3.64
N THR A 234 10.60 6.80 -4.23
CA THR A 234 11.14 7.15 -5.56
C THR A 234 11.86 8.48 -5.51
N CYS A 235 12.87 8.65 -6.37
CA CYS A 235 13.56 9.92 -6.53
C CYS A 235 13.24 10.52 -7.89
N ASN A 236 12.87 11.80 -7.91
CA ASN A 236 12.83 12.59 -9.13
C ASN A 236 13.96 13.62 -9.09
N GLU A 237 14.93 13.44 -9.97
CA GLU A 237 15.84 14.52 -10.36
C GLU A 237 14.98 15.57 -11.06
N GLY A 238 14.87 16.76 -10.49
CA GLY A 238 14.12 17.84 -11.11
C GLY A 238 14.60 18.03 -12.53
N SER A 239 13.66 18.15 -13.48
CA SER A 239 14.04 18.62 -14.82
C SER A 239 14.31 20.12 -14.68
N VAL A 240 15.58 20.47 -14.44
CA VAL A 240 16.10 21.84 -14.48
C VAL A 240 15.93 22.42 -15.88
#